data_AF-A0A495QA82-F1
#
_entry.id   AF-A0A495QA82-F1
#
_cell.length_a   1.000
_cell.length_b   1.000
_cell.length_c   1.000
_cell.angle_alpha   90.00
_cell.angle_beta   90.00
_cell.angle_gamma   90.00
#
_symmetry.space_group_name_H-M   'P 1'
#
loop_
_entity.id
_entity.type
_entity.pdbx_description
1 polymer ?
#
loop_
_entity_poly.entity_id
_entity_poly.type
_entity_poly.pdbx_seq_one_letter_code
_entity_poly.pdbx_strand_id
1 'polypeptide(L)'
;MSGVQAPRVLLLALAPGRGRRDSVIDMAAHFLDEGAEVELVTAKRGWDELDERARLHQLHELEAKHPLTWLENAVVIRAPRVVFLPTRLLGRPGRKLDRVRSKSSKWVHRKLYLPVYKHIRPLLLARIARRRVMPGIDMTGVVRVIVADRWGVPLGWRLARRHPDVPVTMRMDKTLDGRA
;
A
#
# COMPACT_ATOMS: atom_id res chain seq x y z
N MET A 1 -13.69 -25.71 -27.42
CA MET A 1 -12.28 -25.28 -27.56
C MET A 1 -12.03 -24.22 -26.50
N SER A 2 -11.61 -24.64 -25.32
CA SER A 2 -11.30 -23.72 -24.22
C SER A 2 -10.05 -22.96 -24.63
N GLY A 3 -10.18 -21.66 -24.94
CA GLY A 3 -9.03 -20.81 -25.18
C GLY A 3 -8.12 -20.90 -23.95
N VAL A 4 -6.90 -21.38 -24.15
CA VAL A 4 -5.90 -21.47 -23.08
C VAL A 4 -5.67 -20.03 -22.61
N GLN A 5 -6.28 -19.65 -21.49
CA GLN A 5 -6.00 -18.35 -20.88
C GLN A 5 -4.53 -18.36 -20.47
N ALA A 6 -3.81 -17.30 -20.89
CA ALA A 6 -2.44 -17.11 -20.45
C ALA A 6 -2.39 -17.08 -18.91
N PRO A 7 -1.40 -17.75 -18.29
CA PRO A 7 -1.29 -17.78 -16.84
C PRO A 7 -1.12 -16.36 -16.31
N ARG A 8 -1.80 -15.99 -15.22
CA ARG A 8 -1.71 -14.63 -14.65
C ARG A 8 -0.94 -14.61 -13.35
N VAL A 9 -0.04 -13.64 -13.21
CA VAL A 9 0.75 -13.42 -11.99
C VAL A 9 0.42 -12.07 -11.38
N LEU A 10 0.00 -12.09 -10.11
CA LEU A 10 -0.31 -10.88 -9.36
C LEU A 10 0.87 -10.48 -8.48
N LEU A 11 1.47 -9.33 -8.77
CA LEU A 11 2.56 -8.73 -7.99
C LEU A 11 2.01 -7.65 -7.05
N LEU A 12 2.24 -7.80 -5.74
CA LEU A 12 1.87 -6.83 -4.73
C LEU A 12 3.11 -6.07 -4.27
N ALA A 13 3.29 -4.85 -4.78
CA ALA A 13 4.40 -3.96 -4.44
C ALA A 13 3.84 -2.59 -3.99
N LEU A 14 3.24 -2.55 -2.79
CA LEU A 14 2.48 -1.40 -2.33
C LEU A 14 3.37 -0.20 -2.01
N ALA A 15 4.43 -0.38 -1.24
CA ALA A 15 5.40 0.69 -0.98
C ALA A 15 6.84 0.15 -0.91
N PRO A 16 7.38 -0.38 -2.03
CA PRO A 16 8.73 -0.93 -2.06
C PRO A 16 9.80 0.15 -1.95
N GLY A 17 10.92 -0.22 -1.30
CA GLY A 17 12.19 0.51 -1.44
C GLY A 17 12.75 0.39 -2.86
N ARG A 18 13.78 1.17 -3.21
CA ARG A 18 14.33 1.21 -4.57
C ARG A 18 14.79 -0.17 -5.06
N GLY A 19 15.70 -0.84 -4.35
CA GLY A 19 16.19 -2.16 -4.77
C GLY A 19 15.10 -3.22 -4.90
N ARG A 20 14.05 -3.17 -4.06
CA ARG A 20 12.91 -4.09 -4.19
C ARG A 20 12.05 -3.78 -5.41
N ARG A 21 11.90 -2.51 -5.78
CA ARG A 21 11.18 -2.11 -6.99
C ARG A 21 11.89 -2.67 -8.22
N ASP A 22 13.21 -2.52 -8.29
CA ASP A 22 14.00 -2.97 -9.42
C ASP A 22 13.87 -4.50 -9.56
N SER A 23 13.92 -5.27 -8.46
CA SER A 23 13.62 -6.72 -8.48
C SER A 23 12.20 -7.07 -8.94
N VAL A 24 11.21 -6.21 -8.68
CA VAL A 24 9.83 -6.44 -9.14
C VAL A 24 9.72 -6.18 -10.64
N ILE A 25 10.42 -5.18 -11.18
CA ILE A 25 10.49 -4.91 -12.62
C ILE A 25 11.13 -6.10 -13.34
N ASP A 26 12.29 -6.56 -12.86
CA ASP A 26 12.99 -7.72 -13.44
C ASP A 26 12.15 -9.00 -13.43
N MET A 27 11.33 -9.16 -12.39
CA MET A 27 10.44 -10.31 -12.25
C MET A 27 9.19 -10.19 -13.13
N ALA A 28 8.62 -8.99 -13.26
CA ALA A 28 7.53 -8.73 -14.18
C ALA A 28 7.96 -9.00 -15.64
N ALA A 29 9.12 -8.49 -16.04
CA ALA A 29 9.69 -8.74 -17.37
C ALA A 29 9.86 -10.24 -17.62
N HIS A 30 10.43 -10.97 -16.66
CA HIS A 30 10.60 -12.41 -16.78
C HIS A 30 9.28 -13.16 -17.02
N PHE A 31 8.24 -12.89 -16.23
CA PHE A 31 6.95 -13.56 -16.41
C PHE A 31 6.26 -13.18 -17.72
N LEU A 32 6.40 -11.93 -18.17
CA LEU A 32 5.90 -11.50 -19.47
C LEU A 32 6.61 -12.22 -20.63
N ASP A 33 7.92 -12.46 -20.50
CA ASP A 33 8.71 -13.16 -21.52
C ASP A 33 8.37 -14.66 -21.55
N GLU A 34 7.93 -15.25 -20.44
CA GLU A 34 7.36 -16.61 -20.38
C GLU A 34 5.90 -16.68 -20.87
N GLY A 35 5.33 -15.56 -21.32
CA GLY A 35 3.97 -15.49 -21.87
C GLY A 35 2.86 -15.38 -20.82
N ALA A 36 3.20 -15.07 -19.58
CA ALA A 36 2.22 -14.81 -18.52
C ALA A 36 1.70 -13.36 -18.60
N GLU A 37 0.46 -13.15 -18.17
CA GLU A 37 -0.04 -11.79 -17.94
C GLU A 37 0.37 -11.34 -16.53
N VAL A 38 0.94 -10.15 -16.41
CA VAL A 38 1.39 -9.60 -15.11
C VAL A 38 0.48 -8.45 -14.69
N GLU A 39 -0.07 -8.56 -13.48
CA GLU A 39 -0.82 -7.49 -12.83
C GLU A 39 -0.02 -6.97 -11.63
N LEU A 40 0.33 -5.69 -11.63
CA LEU A 40 1.11 -5.06 -10.58
C LEU A 40 0.26 -4.08 -9.77
N VAL A 41 0.14 -4.32 -8.47
CA VAL A 41 -0.58 -3.46 -7.53
C VAL A 41 0.40 -2.62 -6.70
N THR A 42 0.31 -1.29 -6.79
CA THR A 42 1.24 -0.37 -6.12
C THR A 42 0.57 0.89 -5.58
N ALA A 43 1.09 1.46 -4.49
CA ALA A 43 0.69 2.78 -3.99
C ALA A 43 1.76 3.87 -4.24
N LYS A 44 2.84 3.51 -4.93
CA LYS A 44 4.00 4.39 -5.18
C LYS A 44 4.09 4.75 -6.67
N ARG A 45 4.57 5.97 -6.95
CA ARG A 45 4.96 6.41 -8.30
C ARG A 45 6.38 5.92 -8.67
N GLY A 46 6.75 6.09 -9.94
CA GLY A 46 8.09 5.78 -10.45
C GLY A 46 8.22 4.34 -10.92
N TRP A 47 7.27 3.90 -11.75
CA TRP A 47 7.25 2.61 -12.43
C TRP A 47 7.45 2.81 -13.94
N ASP A 48 8.19 3.84 -14.33
CA ASP A 48 8.39 4.24 -15.73
C ASP A 48 9.23 3.21 -16.51
N GLU A 49 10.03 2.41 -15.79
CA GLU A 49 10.83 1.30 -16.31
C GLU A 49 10.04 -0.02 -16.39
N LEU A 50 8.78 -0.04 -15.95
CA LEU A 50 7.93 -1.23 -16.04
C LEU A 50 7.49 -1.44 -17.49
N ASP A 51 7.60 -2.68 -17.97
CA ASP A 51 7.11 -3.09 -19.29
C ASP A 51 5.63 -2.73 -19.46
N GLU A 52 5.29 -2.11 -20.59
CA GLU A 52 3.93 -1.64 -20.93
C GLU A 52 2.91 -2.79 -21.04
N ARG A 53 3.38 -4.02 -21.27
CA ARG A 53 2.53 -5.23 -21.26
C ARG A 53 2.01 -5.56 -19.85
N ALA A 54 2.70 -5.11 -18.79
CA ALA A 54 2.22 -5.30 -17.42
C ALA A 54 1.09 -4.32 -17.08
N ARG A 55 0.01 -4.84 -16.51
CA ARG A 55 -1.12 -4.01 -16.05
C ARG A 55 -0.78 -3.39 -14.70
N LEU A 56 -0.61 -2.07 -14.69
CA LEU A 56 -0.30 -1.31 -13.48
C LEU A 56 -1.57 -0.77 -12.79
N HIS A 57 -1.82 -1.23 -11.57
CA HIS A 57 -2.89 -0.76 -10.71
C HIS A 57 -2.35 0.19 -9.64
N GLN A 58 -2.47 1.50 -9.88
CA GLN A 58 -2.01 2.53 -8.94
C GLN A 58 -3.08 2.88 -7.88
N LEU A 59 -2.71 2.76 -6.61
CA LEU A 59 -3.51 3.16 -5.45
C LEU A 59 -3.22 4.59 -5.00
N HIS A 60 -2.18 5.23 -5.54
CA HIS A 60 -1.70 6.52 -5.05
C HIS A 60 -2.78 7.62 -5.09
N GLU A 61 -3.56 7.66 -6.17
CA GLU A 61 -4.66 8.63 -6.33
C GLU A 61 -5.79 8.39 -5.32
N LEU A 62 -5.96 7.14 -4.88
CA LEU A 62 -6.95 6.74 -3.89
C LEU A 62 -6.45 6.97 -2.46
N GLU A 63 -5.14 6.85 -2.22
CA GLU A 63 -4.50 7.23 -0.95
C GLU A 63 -4.58 8.75 -0.76
N ALA A 64 -4.31 9.55 -1.81
CA ALA A 64 -4.36 11.01 -1.75
C ALA A 64 -5.76 11.58 -1.49
N LYS A 65 -6.81 10.92 -2.00
CA LYS A 65 -8.22 11.32 -1.77
C LYS A 65 -8.71 10.99 -0.36
N HIS A 66 -8.07 10.04 0.33
CA HIS A 66 -8.48 9.62 1.67
C HIS A 66 -7.28 9.21 2.54
N PRO A 67 -6.43 10.15 3.00
CA PRO A 67 -5.46 9.88 4.08
C PRO A 67 -6.14 9.61 5.45
N LEU A 68 -7.45 9.33 5.45
CA LEU A 68 -8.39 9.31 6.56
C LEU A 68 -8.46 10.62 7.30
N THR A 69 -9.38 11.45 6.84
CA THR A 69 -10.01 12.52 7.61
C THR A 69 -10.39 12.03 9.01
N TRP A 70 -10.84 10.77 9.19
CA TRP A 70 -11.08 10.21 10.52
C TRP A 70 -9.81 9.99 11.34
N LEU A 71 -8.68 9.61 10.75
CA LEU A 71 -7.43 9.40 11.48
C LEU A 71 -6.77 10.73 11.81
N GLU A 72 -6.78 11.68 10.87
CA GLU A 72 -6.41 13.07 11.14
C GLU A 72 -7.29 13.64 12.27
N ASN A 73 -8.61 13.48 12.19
CA ASN A 73 -9.54 13.91 13.24
C ASN A 73 -9.31 13.15 14.55
N ALA A 74 -9.13 11.84 14.55
CA ALA A 74 -8.90 11.06 15.78
C ALA A 74 -7.57 11.42 16.44
N VAL A 75 -6.52 11.68 15.65
CA VAL A 75 -5.23 12.16 16.14
C VAL A 75 -5.36 13.58 16.66
N VAL A 76 -6.03 14.50 15.95
CA VAL A 76 -6.27 15.88 16.38
C VAL A 76 -7.19 15.96 17.61
N ILE A 77 -8.17 15.08 17.73
CA ILE A 77 -9.12 15.00 18.85
C ILE A 77 -8.51 14.29 20.07
N ARG A 78 -7.58 13.32 19.89
CA ARG A 78 -6.83 12.70 21.01
C ARG A 78 -5.54 13.43 21.39
N ALA A 79 -4.97 14.22 20.49
CA ALA A 79 -3.80 15.07 20.74
C ALA A 79 -3.94 16.00 21.97
N PRO A 80 -5.12 16.53 22.35
CA PRO A 80 -5.19 17.46 23.47
C PRO A 80 -4.80 16.82 24.80
N ARG A 81 -4.93 15.49 24.95
CA ARG A 81 -4.61 14.82 26.22
C ARG A 81 -3.10 14.60 26.45
N VAL A 82 -2.29 14.57 25.40
CA VAL A 82 -0.83 14.37 25.50
C VAL A 82 -0.07 15.69 25.34
N VAL A 83 -0.64 16.67 24.61
CA VAL A 83 0.02 17.95 24.32
C VAL A 83 -0.44 19.07 25.28
N PHE A 84 -1.60 18.94 25.92
CA PHE A 84 -2.02 19.83 27.01
C PHE A 84 -2.01 19.07 28.35
N LEU A 85 -0.81 18.79 28.88
CA LEU A 85 -0.66 18.98 30.33
C LEU A 85 -1.07 20.44 30.62
N PRO A 86 -1.89 20.69 31.65
CA PRO A 86 -2.66 21.92 31.72
C PRO A 86 -1.71 23.09 31.95
N THR A 87 -1.49 23.91 30.92
CA THR A 87 -0.99 25.29 31.06
C THR A 87 -2.05 26.21 31.68
N ARG A 88 -2.93 25.67 32.55
CA ARG A 88 -3.90 26.42 33.36
C ARG A 88 -3.26 27.40 34.35
N LEU A 89 -1.93 27.51 34.37
CA LEU A 89 -1.17 28.48 35.16
C LEU A 89 -0.82 29.78 34.42
N LEU A 90 -1.08 29.90 33.12
CA LEU A 90 -0.68 31.10 32.37
C LEU A 90 -1.88 31.71 31.62
N GLY A 91 -2.38 32.80 32.21
CA GLY A 91 -3.45 33.64 31.68
C GLY A 91 -3.19 34.18 30.28
N ARG A 92 -4.30 34.40 29.56
CA ARG A 92 -4.43 35.02 28.23
C ARG A 92 -3.76 36.42 28.17
N PRO A 93 -3.30 36.93 26.99
CA PRO A 93 -4.04 37.03 25.71
C PRO A 93 -3.28 36.49 24.48
N GLY A 94 -3.91 35.93 23.45
CA GLY A 94 -4.84 36.60 22.52
C GLY A 94 -4.04 37.40 21.46
N ARG A 95 -3.76 36.78 20.29
CA ARG A 95 -3.10 37.32 19.05
C ARG A 95 -1.67 36.86 18.69
N LYS A 96 -0.85 36.29 19.58
CA LYS A 96 0.45 35.66 19.20
C LYS A 96 0.38 34.16 18.87
N LEU A 97 -0.82 33.58 18.90
CA LEU A 97 -1.05 32.13 18.84
C LEU A 97 -1.03 31.54 17.42
N ASP A 98 -1.20 32.31 16.35
CA ASP A 98 -1.20 31.74 14.99
C ASP A 98 0.17 31.22 14.53
N ARG A 99 1.25 31.88 14.97
CA ARG A 99 2.63 31.44 14.69
C ARG A 99 3.04 30.23 15.55
N VAL A 100 2.39 30.05 16.71
CA VAL A 100 2.55 28.88 17.57
C VAL A 100 1.73 27.71 17.03
N ARG A 101 0.50 27.95 16.56
CA ARG A 101 -0.41 26.95 15.98
C ARG A 101 0.21 26.20 14.80
N SER A 102 0.94 26.90 13.92
CA SER A 102 1.62 26.25 12.78
C SER A 102 2.84 25.41 13.19
N LYS A 103 3.60 25.84 14.21
CA LYS A 103 4.71 25.05 14.78
C LYS A 103 4.20 23.82 15.54
N SER A 104 3.11 23.96 16.31
CA SER A 104 2.44 22.86 17.00
C SER A 104 1.90 21.84 16.00
N SER A 105 1.28 22.29 14.91
CA SER A 105 0.76 21.41 13.86
C SER A 105 1.86 20.58 13.20
N LYS A 106 2.99 21.20 12.82
CA LYS A 106 4.15 20.48 12.28
C LYS A 106 4.74 19.47 13.27
N TRP A 107 4.80 19.85 14.55
CA TRP A 107 5.30 18.95 15.59
C TRP A 107 4.37 17.76 15.83
N VAL A 108 3.07 18.00 15.98
CA VAL A 108 2.06 16.94 16.13
C VAL A 108 2.05 16.02 14.91
N HIS A 109 2.13 16.60 13.71
CA HIS A 109 2.20 15.83 12.49
C HIS A 109 3.46 14.94 12.47
N ARG A 110 4.64 15.49 12.77
CA ARG A 110 5.89 14.74 12.72
C ARG A 110 6.04 13.71 13.85
N LYS A 111 5.63 14.05 15.07
CA LYS A 111 5.86 13.24 16.27
C LYS A 111 4.73 12.28 16.59
N LEU A 112 3.49 12.59 16.20
CA LEU A 112 2.32 11.79 16.58
C LEU A 112 1.66 11.14 15.35
N TYR A 113 1.44 11.92 14.29
CA TYR A 113 0.76 11.40 13.10
C TYR A 113 1.64 10.42 12.32
N LEU A 114 2.87 10.79 11.95
CA LEU A 114 3.73 9.92 11.11
C LEU A 114 3.99 8.53 11.73
N PRO A 115 4.31 8.39 13.02
CA PRO A 115 4.52 7.07 13.62
C PRO A 115 3.27 6.21 13.63
N VAL A 116 2.11 6.78 14.00
CA VAL A 116 0.84 6.05 14.02
C VAL A 116 0.41 5.68 12.61
N TYR A 117 0.50 6.64 11.67
CA TYR A 117 0.21 6.43 10.26
C TYR A 117 1.05 5.30 9.68
N LYS A 118 2.35 5.25 9.99
CA LYS A 118 3.25 4.18 9.52
C LYS A 118 2.77 2.77 9.91
N HIS A 119 2.12 2.60 11.05
CA HIS A 119 1.61 1.30 11.50
C HIS A 119 0.27 0.94 10.89
N ILE A 120 -0.59 1.93 10.63
CA ILE A 120 -1.96 1.72 10.14
C ILE A 120 -2.00 1.66 8.61
N ARG A 121 -1.09 2.40 7.93
CA ARG A 121 -1.02 2.47 6.47
C ARG A 121 -0.96 1.10 5.74
N PRO A 122 -0.32 0.02 6.22
CA PRO A 122 -0.39 -1.28 5.54
C PRO A 122 -1.83 -1.81 5.47
N LEU A 123 -2.59 -1.68 6.57
CA LEU A 123 -3.97 -2.15 6.66
C LEU A 123 -4.90 -1.31 5.79
N LEU A 124 -4.62 0.00 5.69
CA LEU A 124 -5.36 0.93 4.84
C LEU A 124 -5.14 0.63 3.38
N LEU A 125 -3.89 0.50 2.95
CA LEU A 125 -3.57 0.13 1.57
C LEU A 125 -4.22 -1.20 1.21
N ALA A 126 -4.16 -2.20 2.09
CA ALA A 126 -4.86 -3.47 1.88
C ALA A 126 -6.39 -3.32 1.81
N ARG A 127 -6.99 -2.38 2.56
CA ARG A 127 -8.44 -2.10 2.50
C ARG A 127 -8.82 -1.38 1.20
N ILE A 128 -8.03 -0.41 0.77
CA ILE A 128 -8.23 0.33 -0.48
C ILE A 128 -8.06 -0.61 -1.67
N ALA A 129 -6.96 -1.38 -1.71
CA ALA A 129 -6.70 -2.40 -2.71
C ALA A 129 -7.90 -3.33 -2.86
N ARG A 130 -8.38 -3.88 -1.73
CA ARG A 130 -9.54 -4.79 -1.71
C ARG A 130 -10.81 -4.18 -2.29
N ARG A 131 -11.08 -2.90 -1.99
CA ARG A 131 -12.34 -2.26 -2.38
C ARG A 131 -12.33 -1.70 -3.80
N ARG A 132 -11.16 -1.30 -4.30
CA ARG A 132 -11.06 -0.50 -5.53
C ARG A 132 -10.25 -1.17 -6.63
N VAL A 133 -9.27 -2.00 -6.28
CA VAL A 133 -8.39 -2.66 -7.24
C VAL A 133 -8.83 -4.10 -7.47
N MET A 134 -9.04 -4.87 -6.40
CA MET A 134 -9.40 -6.29 -6.51
C MET A 134 -10.67 -6.57 -7.34
N PRO A 135 -11.71 -5.71 -7.39
CA PRO A 135 -12.86 -5.95 -8.28
C PRO A 135 -12.51 -5.86 -9.77
N GLY A 136 -11.41 -5.19 -10.14
CA GLY A 136 -10.94 -5.07 -11.52
C GLY A 136 -9.88 -6.13 -11.90
N ILE A 137 -9.55 -7.02 -10.97
CA ILE A 137 -8.56 -8.10 -11.16
C ILE A 137 -9.33 -9.41 -11.24
N ASP A 138 -9.15 -10.12 -12.35
CA ASP A 138 -9.74 -11.45 -12.50
C ASP A 138 -8.83 -12.49 -11.84
N MET A 139 -9.23 -12.90 -10.63
CA MET A 139 -8.52 -13.89 -9.83
C MET A 139 -8.65 -15.33 -10.37
N THR A 140 -9.53 -15.58 -11.35
CA THR A 140 -9.82 -16.94 -11.87
C THR A 140 -8.64 -17.52 -12.66
N GLY A 141 -7.88 -16.67 -13.35
CA GLY A 141 -6.67 -17.04 -14.09
C GLY A 141 -5.36 -16.84 -13.33
N VAL A 142 -5.41 -16.39 -12.07
CA VAL A 142 -4.21 -16.09 -11.28
C VAL A 142 -3.59 -17.37 -10.76
N VAL A 143 -2.41 -17.69 -11.28
CA VAL A 143 -1.64 -18.88 -10.89
C VAL A 143 -0.77 -18.63 -9.66
N ARG A 144 -0.42 -17.38 -9.37
CA ARG A 144 0.44 -17.02 -8.22
C ARG A 144 0.26 -15.55 -7.80
N VAL A 145 0.37 -15.30 -6.50
CA VAL A 145 0.47 -13.95 -5.92
C VAL A 145 1.83 -13.78 -5.25
N ILE A 146 2.60 -12.76 -5.64
CA ILE A 146 3.91 -12.47 -5.07
C ILE A 146 3.86 -11.15 -4.32
N VAL A 147 4.21 -11.17 -3.03
CA VAL A 147 4.23 -10.00 -2.16
C VAL A 147 5.65 -9.46 -2.03
N ALA A 148 5.92 -8.33 -2.66
CA ALA A 148 7.26 -7.74 -2.72
C ALA A 148 7.66 -7.00 -1.44
N ASP A 149 6.71 -6.48 -0.68
CA ASP A 149 7.01 -5.62 0.45
C ASP A 149 6.08 -5.87 1.65
N ARG A 150 6.57 -5.47 2.83
CA ARG A 150 5.84 -5.62 4.09
C ARG A 150 4.46 -4.97 4.08
N TRP A 151 4.23 -3.95 3.25
CA TRP A 151 2.95 -3.26 3.19
C TRP A 151 1.90 -4.08 2.46
N GLY A 152 2.32 -4.95 1.52
CA GLY A 152 1.46 -5.89 0.82
C GLY A 152 1.02 -7.10 1.65
N VAL A 153 1.70 -7.42 2.75
CA VAL A 153 1.43 -8.64 3.55
C VAL A 153 -0.02 -8.75 4.00
N PRO A 154 -0.69 -7.72 4.56
CA PRO A 154 -2.09 -7.85 4.96
C PRO A 154 -3.04 -8.08 3.78
N LEU A 155 -2.69 -7.62 2.58
CA LEU A 155 -3.46 -7.89 1.37
C LEU A 155 -3.24 -9.33 0.90
N GLY A 156 -1.97 -9.75 0.81
CA GLY A 156 -1.61 -11.13 0.48
C GLY A 156 -2.25 -12.16 1.43
N TRP A 157 -2.21 -11.92 2.74
CA TRP A 157 -2.87 -12.79 3.72
C TRP A 157 -4.38 -12.91 3.50
N ARG A 158 -5.05 -11.81 3.15
CA ARG A 158 -6.49 -11.86 2.83
C ARG A 158 -6.77 -12.58 1.52
N LEU A 159 -5.90 -12.43 0.53
CA LEU A 159 -6.00 -13.15 -0.74
C LEU A 159 -5.84 -14.65 -0.51
N ALA A 160 -4.83 -15.07 0.25
CA ALA A 160 -4.64 -16.47 0.62
C ALA A 160 -5.87 -17.06 1.32
N ARG A 161 -6.53 -16.29 2.20
CA ARG A 161 -7.77 -16.74 2.86
C ARG A 161 -8.99 -16.83 1.94
N ARG A 162 -9.03 -16.05 0.86
CA ARG A 162 -10.16 -15.98 -0.06
C ARG A 162 -9.99 -16.93 -1.25
N HIS A 163 -8.75 -17.14 -1.67
CA HIS A 163 -8.34 -17.99 -2.78
C HIS A 163 -7.29 -18.97 -2.25
N PRO A 164 -7.70 -19.99 -1.48
CA PRO A 164 -6.78 -20.94 -0.85
C PRO A 164 -5.97 -21.75 -1.88
N ASP A 165 -6.49 -21.89 -3.10
CA ASP A 165 -5.87 -22.64 -4.18
C ASP A 165 -4.76 -21.86 -4.91
N VAL A 166 -4.66 -20.54 -4.65
CA VAL A 166 -3.65 -19.68 -5.28
C VAL A 166 -2.47 -19.50 -4.33
N PRO A 167 -1.24 -19.92 -4.70
CA PRO A 167 -0.07 -19.74 -3.86
C PRO A 167 0.24 -18.26 -3.69
N VAL A 168 0.28 -17.82 -2.42
CA VAL A 168 0.69 -16.47 -2.03
C VAL A 168 2.07 -16.55 -1.36
N THR A 169 3.08 -15.97 -2.00
CA THR A 169 4.47 -16.04 -1.54
C THR A 169 5.08 -14.66 -1.35
N MET A 170 6.03 -14.53 -0.42
CA MET A 170 6.91 -13.37 -0.33
C MET A 170 8.28 -13.62 -0.98
N ARG A 171 8.53 -14.86 -1.41
CA ARG A 171 9.76 -15.22 -2.13
C ARG A 171 9.68 -14.63 -3.53
N MET A 172 10.73 -13.93 -3.92
CA MET A 172 10.91 -13.40 -5.28
C MET A 172 11.45 -14.55 -6.15
N ASP A 173 10.61 -15.55 -6.38
CA ASP A 173 10.96 -16.69 -7.24
C ASP A 173 10.34 -16.48 -8.63
N LYS A 174 11.14 -16.77 -9.65
CA LYS A 174 10.85 -16.57 -11.06
C LYS A 174 10.14 -17.76 -11.71
N THR A 175 9.85 -18.81 -10.96
CA THR A 175 9.13 -19.99 -11.46
C THR A 175 7.62 -19.72 -11.65
N LEU A 176 7.06 -20.11 -12.80
CA LEU A 176 5.61 -20.12 -13.02
C LEU A 176 4.90 -21.30 -12.33
N ASP A 177 5.60 -22.40 -12.12
CA ASP A 177 5.06 -23.55 -11.40
C ASP A 177 4.88 -23.18 -9.93
N GLY A 178 3.65 -22.93 -9.50
CA GLY A 178 3.23 -22.63 -8.12
C GLY A 178 3.61 -23.66 -7.05
N ARG A 179 4.41 -24.68 -7.39
CA ARG A 179 4.89 -25.74 -6.49
C ARG A 179 6.33 -25.43 -6.09
N ALA A 180 6.50 -25.03 -4.84
CA ALA A 180 7.77 -25.10 -4.12
C ALA A 180 7.75 -26.29 -3.18
#